data_AF-A0AAE3QNN9-F1
#
_entry.id   AF-A0AAE3QNN9-F1
#
_cell.length_a   1.000
_cell.length_b   1.000
_cell.length_c   1.000
_cell.angle_alpha   90.00
_cell.angle_beta   90.00
_cell.angle_gamma   90.00
#
_symmetry.space_group_name_H-M   'P 1'
#
loop_
_entity.id
_entity.type
_entity.pdbx_description
1 polymer ?
#
loop_
_entity_poly.entity_id
_entity_poly.type
_entity_poly.pdbx_seq_one_letter_code
_entity_poly.pdbx_strand_id
1 'polypeptide(L)'
;MSTISFFSSIDALTTQSYPLDLYLSHIQDGVFREQVELARQESGKNQTQSLPIVTLSGLFKIHKQGLSLTQHSGFIGLDVEGFKNLQRGKLILSQDRYTYAVFENHTGQGLTVLVRIAACDHGKAWQALSDYYEGVYGIISDPMDQMVTRFRYVTYDPFLSGNPEAEVFCV
;
A
#
# COMPACT_ATOMS: atom_id res chain seq x y z
N MET A 1 -7.58 -15.91 -4.08
CA MET A 1 -7.84 -14.69 -3.30
C MET A 1 -6.55 -14.27 -2.65
N SER A 2 -6.15 -13.01 -2.84
CA SER A 2 -4.92 -12.47 -2.28
C SER A 2 -5.13 -12.03 -0.83
N THR A 3 -4.13 -12.28 -0.01
CA THR A 3 -4.20 -12.07 1.44
C THR A 3 -2.99 -11.28 1.90
N ILE A 4 -3.22 -10.36 2.83
CA ILE A 4 -2.20 -9.52 3.44
C ILE A 4 -2.18 -9.72 4.96
N SER A 5 -1.09 -9.32 5.60
CA SER A 5 -1.02 -9.24 7.05
C SER A 5 -1.55 -7.90 7.54
N PHE A 6 -2.43 -7.94 8.54
CA PHE A 6 -2.92 -6.80 9.30
C PHE A 6 -2.36 -6.87 10.73
N PHE A 7 -2.06 -5.70 11.30
CA PHE A 7 -1.57 -5.58 12.68
C PHE A 7 -2.31 -4.42 13.35
N SER A 8 -2.64 -4.59 14.63
CA SER A 8 -3.38 -3.60 15.41
C SER A 8 -2.62 -2.28 15.61
N SER A 9 -1.28 -2.32 15.56
CA SER A 9 -0.38 -1.17 15.66
C SER A 9 1.03 -1.57 15.22
N ILE A 10 1.95 -0.61 15.18
CA ILE A 10 3.37 -0.83 14.87
C ILE A 10 4.09 -1.76 15.89
N ASP A 11 3.62 -1.78 17.14
CA ASP A 11 4.18 -2.58 18.23
C ASP A 11 3.48 -3.94 18.39
N ALA A 12 2.58 -4.30 17.48
CA ALA A 12 1.80 -5.52 17.59
C ALA A 12 2.70 -6.77 17.60
N LEU A 13 2.44 -7.67 18.56
CA LEU A 13 3.15 -8.94 18.70
C LEU A 13 2.51 -10.08 17.89
N THR A 14 1.34 -9.82 17.28
CA THR A 14 0.60 -10.78 16.45
C THR A 14 0.12 -10.11 15.18
N THR A 15 -0.19 -10.93 14.17
CA THR A 15 -0.75 -10.48 12.90
C THR A 15 -1.98 -11.31 12.56
N GLN A 16 -2.90 -10.70 11.82
CA GLN A 16 -4.11 -11.32 11.33
C GLN A 16 -4.05 -11.44 9.81
N SER A 17 -4.56 -12.56 9.29
CA SER A 17 -4.82 -12.72 7.88
C SER A 17 -5.98 -11.82 7.47
N TYR A 18 -5.76 -11.01 6.44
CA TYR A 18 -6.74 -10.04 5.96
C TYR A 18 -6.89 -10.15 4.44
N PRO A 19 -8.08 -10.46 3.90
CA PRO A 19 -8.28 -10.47 2.46
C PRO A 19 -8.03 -9.09 1.86
N LEU A 20 -7.26 -9.03 0.77
CA LEU A 20 -6.92 -7.75 0.13
C LEU A 20 -8.17 -7.00 -0.35
N ASP A 21 -9.12 -7.69 -0.97
CA ASP A 21 -10.35 -7.06 -1.47
C ASP A 21 -11.22 -6.51 -0.34
N LEU A 22 -11.21 -7.16 0.84
CA LEU A 22 -11.86 -6.65 2.04
C LEU A 22 -11.17 -5.39 2.54
N TYR A 23 -9.84 -5.35 2.53
CA TYR A 23 -9.07 -4.16 2.90
C TYR A 23 -9.37 -2.98 1.99
N LEU A 24 -9.42 -3.19 0.67
CA LEU A 24 -9.76 -2.13 -0.28
C LEU A 24 -11.20 -1.64 -0.09
N SER A 25 -12.14 -2.54 0.16
CA SER A 25 -13.53 -2.18 0.48
C SER A 25 -13.59 -1.34 1.76
N HIS A 26 -12.84 -1.71 2.79
CA HIS A 26 -12.77 -0.95 4.04
C HIS A 26 -12.10 0.42 3.92
N ILE A 27 -11.12 0.58 3.01
CA ILE A 27 -10.57 1.90 2.65
C ILE A 27 -11.69 2.76 2.05
N GLN A 28 -12.44 2.22 1.10
CA GLN A 28 -13.49 2.94 0.37
C GLN A 28 -14.67 3.30 1.29
N ASP A 29 -15.10 2.37 2.15
CA ASP A 29 -16.20 2.57 3.09
C ASP A 29 -15.81 3.43 4.30
N GLY A 30 -14.52 3.72 4.47
CA GLY A 30 -14.02 4.58 5.54
C GLY A 30 -14.02 3.92 6.91
N VAL A 31 -13.81 2.61 6.99
CA VAL A 31 -13.78 1.84 8.26
C VAL A 31 -12.73 2.38 9.23
N PHE A 32 -11.60 2.89 8.71
CA PHE A 32 -10.51 3.44 9.52
C PHE A 32 -10.53 4.96 9.62
N ARG A 33 -11.60 5.62 9.14
CA ARG A 33 -11.64 7.09 8.98
C ARG A 33 -11.40 7.83 10.30
N GLU A 34 -12.04 7.39 11.38
CA GLU A 34 -11.91 8.05 12.68
C GLU A 34 -10.46 8.00 13.18
N GLN A 35 -9.82 6.83 13.14
CA GLN A 35 -8.43 6.66 13.60
C GLN A 35 -7.45 7.44 12.72
N VAL A 36 -7.68 7.47 11.40
CA VAL A 36 -6.83 8.21 10.46
C VAL A 36 -6.96 9.72 10.65
N GLU A 37 -8.17 10.23 10.87
CA GLU A 37 -8.38 11.66 11.13
C GLU A 37 -7.77 12.10 12.46
N LEU A 38 -7.87 11.27 13.50
CA LEU A 38 -7.17 11.50 14.76
C LEU A 38 -5.65 11.54 14.54
N ALA A 39 -5.10 10.57 13.81
CA ALA A 39 -3.69 10.51 13.47
C ALA A 39 -3.20 11.74 12.69
N ARG A 40 -4.04 12.32 11.82
CA ARG A 40 -3.70 13.54 11.05
C ARG A 40 -3.68 14.81 11.91
N GLN A 41 -4.41 14.84 13.01
CA GLN A 41 -4.46 15.99 13.93
C GLN A 41 -3.33 15.98 14.96
N GLU A 42 -2.80 14.79 15.27
CA GLU A 42 -1.70 14.63 16.19
C GLU A 42 -0.36 14.97 15.56
N SER A 43 0.64 15.20 16.42
CA SER A 43 2.01 15.49 15.99
C SER A 43 3.02 14.82 16.92
N GLY A 44 4.21 14.54 16.38
CA GLY A 44 5.26 13.85 17.13
C GLY A 44 4.96 12.37 17.37
N LYS A 45 5.35 11.84 18.53
CA LYS A 45 5.36 10.38 18.80
C LYS A 45 3.98 9.72 18.87
N ASN A 46 2.93 10.49 19.11
CA ASN A 46 1.58 9.93 19.27
C ASN A 46 0.89 9.69 17.93
N GLN A 47 1.33 10.41 16.88
CA GLN A 47 0.64 10.55 15.59
C GLN A 47 0.08 9.25 15.02
N THR A 48 0.82 8.14 15.13
CA THR A 48 0.44 6.87 14.53
C THR A 48 0.43 5.71 15.52
N GLN A 49 0.50 6.00 16.83
CA GLN A 49 0.71 4.99 17.85
C GLN A 49 -0.42 3.95 17.92
N SER A 50 -1.67 4.40 17.73
CA SER A 50 -2.86 3.57 17.73
C SER A 50 -3.36 3.18 16.34
N LEU A 51 -2.69 3.63 15.27
CA LEU A 51 -3.15 3.43 13.91
C LEU A 51 -2.71 2.04 13.42
N PRO A 52 -3.64 1.17 13.01
CA PRO A 52 -3.29 -0.15 12.50
C PRO A 52 -2.38 -0.07 11.26
N ILE A 53 -1.65 -1.15 11.01
CA ILE A 53 -0.76 -1.27 9.85
C ILE A 53 -1.08 -2.53 9.05
N VAL A 54 -0.69 -2.51 7.78
CA VAL A 54 -0.76 -3.64 6.85
C VAL A 54 0.55 -3.82 6.09
N THR A 55 0.76 -5.03 5.56
CA THR A 55 1.79 -5.31 4.56
C THR A 55 1.13 -5.76 3.25
N LEU A 56 1.05 -4.85 2.28
CA LEU A 56 0.34 -5.12 1.02
C LEU A 56 0.93 -6.30 0.22
N SER A 57 2.22 -6.57 0.41
CA SER A 57 2.97 -7.56 -0.36
C SER A 57 2.78 -9.01 0.11
N GLY A 58 2.11 -9.25 1.24
CA GLY A 58 1.86 -10.63 1.65
C GLY A 58 1.45 -10.85 3.09
N LEU A 59 1.34 -12.13 3.42
CA LEU A 59 1.09 -12.65 4.74
C LEU A 59 2.41 -12.99 5.43
N PHE A 60 2.56 -12.56 6.68
CA PHE A 60 3.77 -12.74 7.45
C PHE A 60 3.51 -13.47 8.77
N LYS A 61 4.57 -14.02 9.35
CA LYS A 61 4.62 -14.40 10.76
C LYS A 61 5.60 -13.50 11.50
N ILE A 62 5.25 -13.12 12.71
CA ILE A 62 6.14 -12.40 13.61
C ILE A 62 7.01 -13.42 14.36
N HIS A 63 8.31 -13.18 14.34
CA HIS A 63 9.31 -13.91 15.10
C HIS A 63 10.24 -12.94 15.81
N LYS A 64 11.12 -13.45 16.69
CA LYS A 64 12.05 -12.61 17.47
C LYS A 64 12.96 -11.74 16.59
N GLN A 65 13.27 -12.19 15.37
CA GLN A 65 14.15 -11.51 14.42
C GLN A 65 13.40 -10.60 13.43
N GLY A 66 12.06 -10.47 13.54
CA GLY A 66 11.24 -9.67 12.64
C GLY A 66 10.16 -10.47 11.91
N LEU A 67 9.78 -10.00 10.73
CA LEU A 67 8.76 -10.64 9.89
C LEU A 67 9.35 -11.68 8.95
N SER A 68 8.71 -12.85 8.89
CA SER A 68 8.99 -13.88 7.88
C SER A 68 7.82 -13.99 6.91
N LEU A 69 8.08 -13.85 5.62
CA LEU A 69 7.07 -14.01 4.58
C LEU A 69 6.59 -15.46 4.52
N THR A 70 5.28 -15.65 4.67
CA THR A 70 4.66 -16.97 4.52
C THR A 70 4.05 -17.17 3.15
N GLN A 71 3.48 -16.09 2.58
CA GLN A 71 2.86 -16.11 1.26
C GLN A 71 2.87 -14.69 0.69
N HIS A 72 3.39 -14.53 -0.52
CA HIS A 72 3.30 -13.27 -1.25
C HIS A 72 1.86 -13.03 -1.72
N SER A 73 1.36 -11.79 -1.64
CA SER A 73 -0.02 -11.45 -2.04
C SER A 73 -0.20 -11.44 -3.56
N GLY A 74 0.90 -11.33 -4.30
CA GLY A 74 0.91 -11.07 -5.75
C GLY A 74 0.87 -9.59 -6.10
N PHE A 75 1.01 -8.71 -5.10
CA PHE A 75 0.93 -7.27 -5.28
C PHE A 75 2.14 -6.54 -4.68
N ILE A 76 2.43 -5.37 -5.23
CA ILE A 76 3.35 -4.38 -4.67
C ILE A 76 2.58 -3.07 -4.51
N GLY A 77 2.69 -2.45 -3.34
CA GLY A 77 2.29 -1.07 -3.13
C GLY A 77 3.47 -0.14 -3.39
N LEU A 78 3.23 0.95 -4.11
CA LEU A 78 4.17 2.03 -4.36
C LEU A 78 3.61 3.32 -3.76
N ASP A 79 4.28 3.88 -2.79
CA ASP A 79 3.96 5.17 -2.22
C ASP A 79 4.56 6.26 -3.10
N VAL A 80 3.70 7.15 -3.57
CA VAL A 80 4.04 8.20 -4.52
C VAL A 80 3.64 9.56 -3.94
N GLU A 81 4.60 10.48 -3.91
CA GLU A 81 4.43 11.81 -3.33
C GLU A 81 4.70 12.90 -4.39
N GLY A 82 4.55 14.17 -3.98
CA GLY A 82 4.90 15.31 -4.85
C GLY A 82 3.79 15.79 -5.79
N PHE A 83 2.57 15.24 -5.68
CA PHE A 83 1.43 15.75 -6.44
C PHE A 83 0.96 17.09 -5.87
N LYS A 84 0.96 18.14 -6.71
CA LYS A 84 0.28 19.41 -6.39
C LYS A 84 -1.23 19.24 -6.25
N ASN A 85 -1.80 18.25 -6.92
CA ASN A 85 -3.22 17.91 -6.88
C ASN A 85 -3.35 16.38 -6.88
N LEU A 86 -3.67 15.81 -5.70
CA LEU A 86 -3.80 14.37 -5.52
C LEU A 86 -4.93 13.77 -6.37
N GLN A 87 -6.04 14.49 -6.57
CA GLN A 87 -7.14 14.00 -7.41
C GLN A 87 -6.71 13.85 -8.87
N ARG A 88 -5.90 14.80 -9.37
CA ARG A 88 -5.32 14.68 -10.71
C ARG A 88 -4.30 13.54 -10.79
N GLY A 89 -3.46 13.38 -9.77
CA GLY A 89 -2.53 12.25 -9.69
C GLY A 89 -3.26 10.91 -9.73
N LYS A 90 -4.30 10.78 -8.90
CA LYS A 90 -5.15 9.59 -8.80
C LYS A 90 -5.83 9.28 -10.14
N LEU A 91 -6.38 10.29 -10.83
CA LEU A 91 -6.98 10.12 -12.15
C LEU A 91 -5.96 9.57 -13.17
N ILE A 92 -4.76 10.16 -13.23
CA ILE A 92 -3.71 9.73 -14.16
C ILE A 92 -3.29 8.29 -13.86
N LEU A 93 -2.99 7.99 -12.60
CA LEU A 93 -2.49 6.68 -12.19
C LEU A 93 -3.57 5.60 -12.33
N SER A 94 -4.84 5.92 -12.06
CA SER A 94 -5.94 4.97 -12.24
C SER A 94 -6.17 4.52 -13.69
N GLN A 95 -5.62 5.27 -14.66
CA GLN A 95 -5.67 4.94 -16.08
C GLN A 95 -4.45 4.12 -16.54
N ASP A 96 -3.44 3.96 -15.70
CA ASP A 96 -2.31 3.11 -16.00
C ASP A 96 -2.75 1.65 -16.09
N ARG A 97 -2.30 0.95 -17.15
CA ARG A 97 -2.69 -0.44 -17.42
C ARG A 97 -2.32 -1.42 -16.30
N TYR A 98 -1.34 -1.09 -15.46
CA TYR A 98 -0.89 -1.94 -14.35
C TYR A 98 -1.47 -1.52 -12.99
N THR A 99 -2.17 -0.40 -12.90
CA THR A 99 -2.76 0.07 -11.64
C THR A 99 -4.02 -0.70 -11.31
N TYR A 100 -3.91 -1.60 -10.33
CA TYR A 100 -5.06 -2.34 -9.79
C TYR A 100 -5.92 -1.44 -8.90
N ALA A 101 -5.29 -0.68 -8.01
CA ALA A 101 -5.93 0.31 -7.17
C ALA A 101 -4.98 1.48 -6.90
N VAL A 102 -5.53 2.67 -6.70
CA VAL A 102 -4.83 3.86 -6.26
C VAL A 102 -5.70 4.62 -5.27
N PHE A 103 -5.13 4.95 -4.13
CA PHE A 103 -5.82 5.62 -3.02
C PHE A 103 -4.89 6.52 -2.24
N GLU A 104 -5.46 7.46 -1.49
CA GLU A 104 -4.70 8.36 -0.61
C GLU A 104 -4.07 7.60 0.57
N ASN A 105 -2.81 7.90 0.84
CA ASN A 105 -2.11 7.34 1.99
C ASN A 105 -2.62 7.95 3.32
N HIS A 106 -2.21 7.36 4.45
CA HIS A 106 -2.71 7.76 5.77
C HIS A 106 -2.50 9.25 6.10
N THR A 107 -1.47 9.91 5.56
CA THR A 107 -1.22 11.34 5.78
C THR A 107 -2.15 12.23 4.96
N GLY A 108 -2.75 11.71 3.89
CA GLY A 108 -3.53 12.50 2.92
C GLY A 108 -2.68 13.42 2.06
N GLN A 109 -1.36 13.18 1.98
CA GLN A 109 -0.40 14.00 1.22
C GLN A 109 0.21 13.27 0.03
N GLY A 110 0.02 11.96 -0.06
CA GLY A 110 0.49 11.12 -1.15
C GLY A 110 -0.55 10.08 -1.56
N LEU A 111 -0.23 9.33 -2.60
CA LEU A 111 -1.04 8.20 -3.06
C LEU A 111 -0.26 6.91 -2.85
N THR A 112 -0.97 5.81 -2.67
CA THR A 112 -0.43 4.46 -2.78
C THR A 112 -1.01 3.84 -4.04
N VAL A 113 -0.13 3.40 -4.95
CA VAL A 113 -0.48 2.64 -6.16
C VAL A 113 -0.24 1.17 -5.90
N LEU A 114 -1.29 0.36 -6.06
CA LEU A 114 -1.24 -1.08 -5.90
C LEU A 114 -1.16 -1.73 -7.28
N VAL A 115 -0.09 -2.49 -7.52
CA VAL A 115 0.19 -3.15 -8.80
C VAL A 115 0.25 -4.65 -8.61
N ARG A 116 -0.41 -5.40 -9.49
CA ARG A 116 -0.32 -6.86 -9.55
C ARG A 116 0.93 -7.27 -10.30
N ILE A 117 1.72 -8.18 -9.73
CA ILE A 117 2.98 -8.66 -10.31
C ILE A 117 2.92 -10.14 -10.64
N ALA A 118 3.70 -10.56 -11.63
CA ALA A 118 3.95 -11.97 -11.91
C ALA A 118 4.71 -12.62 -10.74
N ALA A 119 4.69 -13.96 -10.68
CA ALA A 119 5.45 -14.70 -9.68
C ALA A 119 6.96 -14.60 -9.97
N CYS A 120 7.61 -13.61 -9.37
CA CYS A 120 9.05 -13.38 -9.48
C CYS A 120 9.62 -12.84 -8.16
N ASP A 121 10.92 -12.53 -8.16
CA ASP A 121 11.57 -11.88 -7.03
C ASP A 121 10.95 -10.49 -6.78
N HIS A 122 10.55 -10.23 -5.53
CA HIS A 122 9.86 -8.99 -5.14
C HIS A 122 10.73 -7.75 -5.38
N GLY A 123 12.02 -7.82 -5.03
CA GLY A 123 12.93 -6.68 -5.16
C GLY A 123 13.20 -6.34 -6.64
N LYS A 124 13.31 -7.36 -7.50
CA LYS A 124 13.41 -7.17 -8.96
C LYS A 124 12.12 -6.59 -9.55
N ALA A 125 10.96 -7.09 -9.13
CA ALA A 125 9.68 -6.55 -9.55
C ALA A 125 9.51 -5.08 -9.16
N TRP A 126 9.85 -4.76 -7.91
CA TRP A 126 9.83 -3.39 -7.43
C TRP A 126 10.78 -2.49 -8.24
N GLN A 127 12.01 -2.92 -8.53
CA GLN A 127 12.96 -2.11 -9.30
C GLN A 127 12.42 -1.81 -10.70
N ALA A 128 11.92 -2.83 -11.41
CA ALA A 128 11.35 -2.65 -12.74
C ALA A 128 10.09 -1.76 -12.72
N LEU A 129 9.26 -1.86 -11.67
CA LEU A 129 8.15 -0.95 -11.46
C LEU A 129 8.61 0.50 -11.20
N SER A 130 9.61 0.68 -10.34
CA SER A 130 10.18 1.99 -10.05
C SER A 130 10.70 2.66 -11.33
N ASP A 131 11.48 1.93 -12.13
CA ASP A 131 12.01 2.42 -13.41
C ASP A 131 10.86 2.75 -14.39
N TYR A 132 9.79 1.95 -14.41
CA TYR A 132 8.60 2.21 -15.22
C TYR A 132 7.88 3.50 -14.81
N TYR A 133 7.57 3.68 -13.52
CA TYR A 133 6.85 4.86 -13.04
C TYR A 133 7.70 6.14 -13.15
N GLU A 134 9.01 6.03 -12.99
CA GLU A 134 9.93 7.15 -13.24
C GLU A 134 9.95 7.49 -14.74
N GLY A 135 10.10 6.50 -15.62
CA GLY A 135 10.18 6.72 -17.07
C GLY A 135 8.88 7.24 -17.70
N VAL A 136 7.72 6.79 -17.22
CA VAL A 136 6.41 7.15 -17.79
C VAL A 136 5.86 8.43 -17.17
N TYR A 137 6.02 8.61 -15.86
CA TYR A 137 5.35 9.68 -15.11
C TYR A 137 6.32 10.67 -14.43
N GLY A 138 7.63 10.39 -14.43
CA GLY A 138 8.60 11.15 -13.64
C GLY A 138 8.42 10.96 -12.14
N ILE A 139 7.77 9.86 -11.72
CA ILE A 139 7.48 9.57 -10.31
C ILE A 139 8.60 8.70 -9.74
N ILE A 140 9.28 9.21 -8.71
CA ILE A 140 10.29 8.47 -7.97
C ILE A 140 9.59 7.72 -6.83
N SER A 141 9.69 6.40 -6.81
CA SER A 141 9.11 5.56 -5.75
C SER A 141 9.94 5.63 -4.47
N ASP A 142 9.31 5.45 -3.30
CA ASP A 142 10.04 5.33 -2.03
C ASP A 142 10.93 4.07 -2.05
N PRO A 143 12.26 4.17 -1.87
CA PRO A 143 13.16 3.01 -1.83
C PRO A 143 12.77 1.96 -0.78
N MET A 144 12.08 2.35 0.28
CA MET A 144 11.58 1.41 1.30
C MET A 144 10.50 0.48 0.77
N ASP A 145 9.84 0.82 -0.33
CA ASP A 145 8.83 -0.03 -0.96
C ASP A 145 9.42 -1.27 -1.62
N GLN A 146 10.75 -1.31 -1.82
CA GLN A 146 11.48 -2.52 -2.21
C GLN A 146 11.40 -3.61 -1.14
N MET A 147 11.17 -3.24 0.13
CA MET A 147 11.07 -4.19 1.21
C MET A 147 9.74 -4.93 1.13
N VAL A 148 9.77 -6.26 0.96
CA VAL A 148 8.54 -7.08 0.98
C VAL A 148 7.76 -6.91 2.29
N THR A 149 8.44 -6.57 3.39
CA THR A 149 7.86 -6.32 4.72
C THR A 149 7.37 -4.89 4.91
N ARG A 150 7.30 -4.06 3.86
CA ARG A 150 6.94 -2.63 3.96
C ARG A 150 5.61 -2.45 4.67
N PHE A 151 5.67 -1.85 5.87
CA PHE A 151 4.50 -1.45 6.63
C PHE A 151 3.88 -0.19 6.04
N ARG A 152 2.55 -0.21 6.00
CA ARG A 152 1.73 0.97 5.70
C ARG A 152 0.64 1.08 6.74
N TYR A 153 0.47 2.27 7.29
CA TYR A 153 -0.69 2.55 8.11
C TYR A 153 -1.95 2.42 7.28
N VAL A 154 -3.02 1.94 7.92
CA VAL A 154 -4.34 1.94 7.30
C VAL A 154 -4.77 3.37 6.98
N THR A 155 -5.66 3.48 5.99
CA THR A 155 -6.12 4.76 5.46
C THR A 155 -7.61 4.65 5.14
N TYR A 156 -8.20 5.76 4.70
CA TYR A 156 -9.52 5.78 4.07
C TYR A 156 -9.50 6.67 2.84
N ASP A 157 -10.27 6.29 1.83
CA ASP A 157 -10.40 7.05 0.60
C ASP A 157 -11.70 6.63 -0.14
N PRO A 158 -12.80 7.39 0.04
CA PRO A 158 -14.07 7.11 -0.66
C PRO A 158 -13.96 7.19 -2.19
N PHE A 159 -12.87 7.79 -2.69
CA PHE A 159 -12.56 7.96 -4.10
C PHE A 159 -11.39 7.07 -4.55
N LEU A 160 -11.13 5.97 -3.83
CA LEU A 160 -10.26 4.90 -4.30
C LEU A 160 -10.68 4.54 -5.74
N SER A 161 -9.71 4.53 -6.64
CA SER A 161 -9.92 4.27 -8.06
C SER A 161 -8.94 3.21 -8.54
N GLY A 162 -9.14 2.68 -9.74
CA GLY A 162 -8.27 1.67 -10.35
C GLY A 162 -9.03 0.70 -11.23
N ASN A 163 -8.36 -0.37 -11.64
CA ASN A 163 -8.93 -1.38 -12.51
C ASN A 163 -8.68 -2.79 -11.94
N PRO A 164 -9.72 -3.49 -11.45
CA PRO A 164 -9.59 -4.89 -11.02
C PRO A 164 -9.07 -5.84 -12.11
N GLU A 165 -9.27 -5.47 -13.38
CA GLU A 165 -8.78 -6.17 -14.58
C GLU A 165 -7.43 -5.63 -15.09
N ALA A 166 -6.69 -4.86 -14.28
CA ALA A 166 -5.37 -4.35 -14.62
C ALA A 166 -4.41 -5.49 -15.02
N GLU A 167 -3.56 -5.21 -16.00
CA GLU A 167 -2.54 -6.13 -16.49
C GLU A 167 -1.59 -6.56 -15.36
N VAL A 168 -1.08 -7.78 -15.47
CA VAL A 168 -0.05 -8.28 -14.56
C VAL A 168 1.30 -7.72 -15.01
N PHE A 169 1.98 -6.99 -14.13
CA PHE A 169 3.33 -6.50 -14.42
C PHE A 169 4.32 -7.67 -14.44
N CYS A 170 5.06 -7.80 -15.53
CA CYS A 170 6.05 -8.85 -15.75
C CYS A 170 7.44 -8.21 -15.89
N VAL A 171 8.43 -8.78 -15.22
CA VAL A 171 9.85 -8.37 -15.27
C VAL A 171 10.56 -9.01 -16.46
#